data_AF-A0A7J2ZDH2-F1
#
_entry.id   AF-A0A7J2ZDH2-F1
#
_cell.length_a   1.000
_cell.length_b   1.000
_cell.length_c   1.000
_cell.angle_alpha   90.00
_cell.angle_beta   90.00
_cell.angle_gamma   90.00
#
_symmetry.space_group_name_H-M   'P 1'
#
loop_
_entity.id
_entity.type
_entity.pdbx_description
1 polymer ?
#
loop_
_entity_poly.entity_id
_entity_poly.type
_entity_poly.pdbx_seq_one_letter_code
_entity_poly.pdbx_strand_id
1 'polypeptide(L)'
;MIEKILRAVESYVKNDEAIVAVVTYVYLSRWTHEPLNLFLKGESTIGKTYITKNTIRILGEDKDVWYLGGLSPTALVHDYGVLKDESGLEIDVLEMPSKRKIRMENPNAGREEVDRLYREELASWNQRLRGSYYEVNLEGKLLVFLEPPHIETFNKLRPILSHDTWRISYRFTDKTKTGQLRTTHVVIQGWPATIFCSSEEKYLHDLSTRSLTATPSLSDEKIKAAVTLSSDRAAYGEDLLEPDPQLLHEIRVLMDKVKVKAPKTVLTPLCHELQSKIGYWGRRVMRDWPHFLTLVKMNALLNFEDRPKIYDDTSARLIATAEDYLTVLRFWGNIEETTITGVSGSALNVFHKLIKPLGPLTNYTMLSEKSRELYGESLSSSTLSEYVKVLKSVGLVDTYPDPEDRRRKVIKMIGEGKRLLEITSESFGSEFRNIFTPEKLKEWQNGLSELFRRKGLSYKIVFPDGETPGPTNEFNMFYQKFVYVKPVFSEVIFQTKKESKTREESDISSEISNRNKTKEFRLDRITSSLFPTEKCARCGKQPVSWQVTHADGSWELVCEECARSLGGENW
;
A
#
# COMPACT_ATOMS: atom_id res chain seq x y z
N MET A 1 -6.68 9.35 8.25
CA MET A 1 -6.40 9.97 6.93
C MET A 1 -6.81 9.09 5.75
N ILE A 2 -6.54 7.78 5.76
CA ILE A 2 -6.86 6.90 4.63
C ILE A 2 -8.32 7.03 4.15
N GLU A 3 -9.28 7.19 5.06
CA GLU A 3 -10.70 7.45 4.74
C GLU A 3 -10.92 8.68 3.86
N LYS A 4 -10.16 9.76 4.06
CA LYS A 4 -10.24 10.96 3.22
C LYS A 4 -9.80 10.65 1.78
N ILE A 5 -8.74 9.85 1.64
CA ILE A 5 -8.24 9.39 0.33
C ILE A 5 -9.27 8.46 -0.33
N LEU A 6 -9.86 7.52 0.42
CA LEU A 6 -10.91 6.64 -0.09
C LEU A 6 -12.10 7.45 -0.63
N ARG A 7 -12.61 8.41 0.15
CA ARG A 7 -13.71 9.30 -0.28
C ARG A 7 -13.38 10.09 -1.54
N ALA A 8 -12.16 10.64 -1.63
CA ALA A 8 -11.73 11.38 -2.82
C ALA A 8 -11.61 10.46 -4.04
N VAL A 9 -11.10 9.25 -3.87
CA VAL A 9 -10.97 8.27 -4.96
C VAL A 9 -12.35 7.71 -5.38
N GLU A 10 -13.33 7.71 -4.48
CA GLU A 10 -14.68 7.21 -4.73
C GLU A 10 -15.40 7.95 -5.87
N SER A 11 -15.05 9.21 -6.15
CA SER A 11 -15.51 9.95 -7.34
C SER A 11 -15.12 9.28 -8.67
N TYR A 12 -14.14 8.36 -8.65
CA TYR A 12 -13.66 7.64 -9.83
C TYR A 12 -13.86 6.15 -9.73
N VAL A 13 -13.52 5.57 -8.59
CA VAL A 13 -13.43 4.12 -8.37
C VAL A 13 -14.43 3.73 -7.30
N LYS A 14 -15.39 2.90 -7.67
CA LYS A 14 -16.42 2.41 -6.75
C LYS A 14 -16.06 1.03 -6.21
N ASN A 15 -16.32 0.81 -4.92
CA ASN A 15 -16.30 -0.52 -4.27
C ASN A 15 -14.95 -1.28 -4.37
N ASP A 16 -13.82 -0.58 -4.24
CA ASP A 16 -12.45 -1.14 -4.29
C ASP A 16 -11.52 -0.56 -3.20
N GLU A 17 -12.07 -0.27 -2.02
CA GLU A 17 -11.36 0.42 -0.93
C GLU A 17 -10.01 -0.23 -0.56
N ALA A 18 -9.97 -1.57 -0.47
CA ALA A 18 -8.75 -2.29 -0.14
C ALA A 18 -7.65 -2.09 -1.19
N ILE A 19 -8.01 -2.04 -2.48
CA ILE A 19 -7.06 -1.82 -3.57
C ILE A 19 -6.55 -0.39 -3.54
N VAL A 20 -7.43 0.58 -3.34
CA VAL A 20 -7.06 1.99 -3.21
C VAL A 20 -6.11 2.20 -2.02
N ALA A 21 -6.39 1.55 -0.89
CA ALA A 21 -5.52 1.62 0.29
C ALA A 21 -4.14 1.02 0.03
N VAL A 22 -4.06 -0.17 -0.59
CA VAL A 22 -2.79 -0.83 -0.89
C VAL A 22 -1.98 -0.05 -1.93
N VAL A 23 -2.63 0.51 -2.97
CA VAL A 23 -1.97 1.41 -3.94
C VAL A 23 -1.42 2.66 -3.22
N THR A 24 -2.18 3.22 -2.29
CA THR A 24 -1.73 4.35 -1.47
C THR A 24 -0.51 4.00 -0.63
N TYR A 25 -0.50 2.84 0.03
CA TYR A 25 0.64 2.41 0.83
C TYR A 25 1.89 2.13 -0.03
N VAL A 26 1.72 1.54 -1.21
CA VAL A 26 2.81 1.34 -2.17
C VAL A 26 3.38 2.69 -2.64
N TYR A 27 2.51 3.65 -2.95
CA TYR A 27 2.92 5.01 -3.29
C TYR A 27 3.76 5.66 -2.18
N LEU A 28 3.34 5.54 -0.91
CA LEU A 28 4.08 6.09 0.23
C LEU A 28 5.42 5.39 0.47
N SER A 29 5.47 4.07 0.26
CA SER A 29 6.65 3.24 0.55
C SER A 29 7.90 3.66 -0.24
N ARG A 30 7.73 4.28 -1.42
CA ARG A 30 8.82 4.79 -2.26
C ARG A 30 9.74 5.79 -1.54
N TRP A 31 9.20 6.50 -0.54
CA TRP A 31 9.96 7.48 0.24
C TRP A 31 10.63 6.89 1.48
N THR A 32 10.60 5.57 1.62
CA THR A 32 11.15 4.85 2.77
C THR A 32 12.24 3.88 2.30
N HIS A 33 12.92 3.26 3.26
CA HIS A 33 13.91 2.22 3.00
C HIS A 33 13.27 0.84 2.72
N GLU A 34 11.93 0.75 2.77
CA GLU A 34 11.16 -0.48 2.57
C GLU A 34 10.12 -0.27 1.44
N PRO A 35 10.55 0.02 0.20
CA PRO A 35 9.62 0.16 -0.92
C PRO A 35 8.85 -1.15 -1.15
N LEU A 36 7.58 -1.03 -1.57
CA LEU A 36 6.71 -2.16 -1.82
C LEU A 36 6.52 -2.42 -3.32
N ASN A 37 6.30 -3.69 -3.64
CA ASN A 37 5.89 -4.14 -4.96
C ASN A 37 4.45 -4.68 -4.90
N LEU A 38 3.63 -4.26 -5.86
CA LEU A 38 2.23 -4.65 -5.98
C LEU A 38 1.95 -5.25 -7.36
N PHE A 39 1.38 -6.45 -7.39
CA PHE A 39 0.79 -7.04 -8.57
C PHE A 39 -0.72 -6.93 -8.51
N LEU A 40 -1.28 -6.12 -9.39
CA LEU A 40 -2.71 -6.14 -9.66
C LEU A 40 -2.97 -7.21 -10.71
N LYS A 41 -3.46 -8.38 -10.28
CA LYS A 41 -3.81 -9.50 -11.17
C LYS A 41 -5.31 -9.56 -11.40
N GLY A 42 -5.71 -10.12 -12.52
CA GLY A 42 -7.11 -10.33 -12.88
C GLY A 42 -7.32 -10.19 -14.38
N GLU A 43 -8.52 -10.48 -14.85
CA GLU A 43 -8.90 -10.38 -16.24
C GLU A 43 -8.72 -8.96 -16.80
N SER A 44 -8.61 -8.85 -18.12
CA SER A 44 -8.71 -7.55 -18.79
C SER A 44 -10.03 -6.87 -18.40
N THR A 45 -10.12 -5.54 -18.51
CA THR A 45 -11.31 -4.71 -18.18
C THR A 45 -11.74 -4.57 -16.71
N ILE A 46 -11.19 -5.35 -15.76
CA ILE A 46 -11.50 -5.26 -14.32
C ILE A 46 -11.12 -3.91 -13.64
N GLY A 47 -10.41 -3.04 -14.37
CA GLY A 47 -10.06 -1.69 -13.92
C GLY A 47 -8.68 -1.53 -13.27
N LYS A 48 -7.75 -2.49 -13.40
CA LYS A 48 -6.39 -2.43 -12.78
C LYS A 48 -5.67 -1.10 -13.00
N THR A 49 -5.52 -0.72 -14.26
CA THR A 49 -4.87 0.54 -14.67
C THR A 49 -5.67 1.76 -14.22
N TYR A 50 -7.01 1.68 -14.33
CA TYR A 50 -7.89 2.78 -13.99
C TYR A 50 -7.83 3.12 -12.49
N ILE A 51 -7.90 2.11 -11.62
CA ILE A 51 -7.80 2.31 -10.17
C ILE A 51 -6.45 2.90 -9.80
N THR A 52 -5.37 2.31 -10.33
CA THR A 52 -4.00 2.76 -10.07
C THR A 52 -3.80 4.22 -10.46
N LYS A 53 -4.19 4.60 -11.69
CA LYS A 53 -4.03 5.97 -12.20
C LYS A 53 -4.85 6.97 -11.39
N ASN A 54 -6.12 6.67 -11.11
CA ASN A 54 -6.98 7.60 -10.38
C ASN A 54 -6.54 7.73 -8.91
N THR A 55 -6.11 6.65 -8.25
CA THR A 55 -5.55 6.76 -6.89
C THR A 55 -4.29 7.64 -6.88
N ILE A 56 -3.35 7.42 -7.82
CA ILE A 56 -2.12 8.24 -7.89
C ILE A 56 -2.44 9.70 -8.21
N ARG A 57 -3.39 9.97 -9.12
CA ARG A 57 -3.85 11.33 -9.46
C ARG A 57 -4.32 12.10 -8.22
N ILE A 58 -5.01 11.42 -7.29
CA ILE A 58 -5.48 12.00 -6.03
C ILE A 58 -4.32 12.28 -5.06
N LEU A 59 -3.37 11.35 -4.94
CA LEU A 59 -2.19 11.49 -4.08
C LEU A 59 -1.20 12.55 -4.61
N GLY A 60 -1.28 12.89 -5.90
CA GLY A 60 -0.42 13.85 -6.55
C GLY A 60 0.47 13.19 -7.60
N GLU A 61 0.42 13.70 -8.82
CA GLU A 61 1.36 13.33 -9.87
C GLU A 61 2.65 14.14 -9.68
N ASP A 62 3.74 13.44 -9.39
CA ASP A 62 5.08 14.02 -9.33
C ASP A 62 5.94 13.43 -10.46
N LYS A 63 7.03 14.10 -10.83
CA LYS A 63 8.05 13.65 -11.80
C LYS A 63 8.69 12.31 -11.40
N ASP A 64 8.47 11.87 -10.17
CA ASP A 64 8.94 10.63 -9.57
C ASP A 64 7.99 9.43 -9.83
N VAL A 65 6.84 9.62 -10.52
CA VAL A 65 5.95 8.55 -10.97
C VAL A 65 6.16 8.26 -12.45
N TRP A 66 6.58 7.04 -12.77
CA TRP A 66 6.83 6.63 -14.16
C TRP A 66 5.79 5.62 -14.62
N TYR A 67 4.97 6.02 -15.60
CA TYR A 67 4.03 5.13 -16.28
C TYR A 67 4.71 4.45 -17.46
N LEU A 68 4.90 3.13 -17.36
CA LEU A 68 5.68 2.35 -18.32
C LEU A 68 4.74 1.40 -19.07
N GLY A 69 4.57 1.63 -20.38
CA GLY A 69 3.86 0.72 -21.30
C GLY A 69 4.86 0.04 -22.23
N GLY A 70 5.04 -1.28 -22.11
CA GLY A 70 5.93 -2.04 -22.99
C GLY A 70 7.40 -1.60 -22.93
N LEU A 71 8.04 -1.67 -21.76
CA LEU A 71 9.41 -1.20 -21.57
C LEU A 71 10.43 -2.05 -22.35
N SER A 72 11.09 -1.45 -23.35
CA SER A 72 12.22 -2.06 -24.05
C SER A 72 13.49 -2.05 -23.18
N PRO A 73 14.50 -2.91 -23.45
CA PRO A 73 15.71 -2.98 -22.64
C PRO A 73 16.54 -1.69 -22.61
N THR A 74 16.31 -0.78 -23.56
CA THR A 74 17.06 0.47 -23.74
C THR A 74 16.23 1.71 -23.42
N ALA A 75 14.89 1.63 -23.49
CA ALA A 75 13.99 2.77 -23.27
C ALA A 75 14.23 3.47 -21.92
N LEU A 76 14.38 2.69 -20.84
CA LEU A 76 14.63 3.25 -19.51
C LEU A 76 15.89 4.14 -19.46
N VAL A 77 16.91 3.78 -20.24
CA VAL A 77 18.19 4.51 -20.28
C VAL A 77 18.09 5.73 -21.18
N HIS A 78 17.40 5.62 -22.30
CA HIS A 78 17.20 6.75 -23.22
C HIS A 78 16.31 7.84 -22.60
N ASP A 79 15.32 7.45 -21.78
CA ASP A 79 14.36 8.38 -21.20
C ASP A 79 14.84 8.99 -19.86
N TYR A 80 15.57 8.22 -19.05
CA TYR A 80 15.93 8.61 -17.68
C TYR A 80 17.43 8.53 -17.35
N GLY A 81 18.26 8.11 -18.31
CA GLY A 81 19.69 7.93 -18.10
C GLY A 81 20.45 9.25 -18.10
N VAL A 82 21.21 9.49 -17.02
CA VAL A 82 22.15 10.62 -16.92
C VAL A 82 23.55 10.11 -17.22
N LEU A 83 24.25 10.72 -18.18
CA LEU A 83 25.61 10.36 -18.50
C LEU A 83 26.56 10.83 -17.39
N LYS A 84 27.31 9.91 -16.78
CA LYS A 84 28.28 10.19 -15.73
C LYS A 84 29.66 9.65 -16.11
N ASP A 85 30.71 10.31 -15.66
CA ASP A 85 32.08 9.79 -15.75
C ASP A 85 32.37 8.74 -14.67
N GLU A 86 33.58 8.19 -14.68
CA GLU A 86 34.02 7.14 -13.73
C GLU A 86 34.00 7.62 -12.27
N SER A 87 34.10 8.92 -12.02
CA SER A 87 34.03 9.51 -10.68
C SER A 87 32.58 9.75 -10.20
N GLY A 88 31.59 9.52 -11.07
CA GLY A 88 30.17 9.74 -10.79
C GLY A 88 29.70 11.18 -11.02
N LEU A 89 30.55 12.03 -11.62
CA LEU A 89 30.17 13.39 -12.01
C LEU A 89 29.42 13.37 -13.34
N GLU A 90 28.39 14.20 -13.45
CA GLU A 90 27.59 14.32 -14.66
C GLU A 90 28.41 14.91 -15.82
N ILE A 91 28.19 14.38 -17.02
CA ILE A 91 28.76 14.87 -18.27
C ILE A 91 27.62 15.50 -19.05
N ASP A 92 27.56 16.84 -19.08
CA ASP A 92 26.66 17.52 -19.99
C ASP A 92 27.23 17.47 -21.41
N VAL A 93 26.55 16.75 -22.30
CA VAL A 93 26.94 16.60 -23.71
C VAL A 93 27.05 17.97 -24.42
N LEU A 94 26.32 18.99 -23.95
CA LEU A 94 26.43 20.34 -24.47
C LEU A 94 27.76 21.00 -24.14
N GLU A 95 28.48 20.56 -23.10
CA GLU A 95 29.83 21.01 -22.77
C GLU A 95 30.91 20.46 -23.71
N MET A 96 30.53 19.65 -24.70
CA MET A 96 31.47 19.12 -25.69
C MET A 96 32.35 20.25 -26.26
N PRO A 97 33.69 20.13 -26.18
CA PRO A 97 34.61 21.14 -26.66
C PRO A 97 34.35 21.49 -28.12
N SER A 98 34.33 22.78 -28.43
CA SER A 98 34.20 23.26 -29.80
C SER A 98 35.11 24.45 -30.02
N LYS A 99 35.73 24.52 -31.20
CA LYS A 99 36.61 25.65 -31.57
C LYS A 99 35.92 27.01 -31.44
N ARG A 100 34.58 27.05 -31.60
CA ARG A 100 33.79 28.27 -31.44
C ARG A 100 33.73 28.73 -29.98
N LYS A 101 33.47 27.83 -29.03
CA LYS A 101 33.43 28.15 -27.59
C LYS A 101 34.80 28.62 -27.09
N ILE A 102 35.85 27.88 -27.42
CA ILE A 102 37.22 28.21 -27.03
C ILE A 102 37.63 29.58 -27.56
N ARG A 103 37.22 29.94 -28.79
CA ARG A 103 37.47 31.28 -29.36
C ARG A 103 36.64 32.39 -28.71
N MET A 104 35.45 32.08 -28.18
CA MET A 104 34.65 33.04 -27.40
C MET A 104 35.24 33.28 -26.01
N GLU A 105 35.73 32.23 -25.36
CA GLU A 105 36.40 32.28 -24.05
C GLU A 105 37.81 32.88 -24.14
N ASN A 106 38.45 32.79 -25.32
CA ASN A 106 39.76 33.36 -25.60
C ASN A 106 39.72 34.30 -26.83
N PRO A 107 39.12 35.51 -26.73
CA PRO A 107 38.92 36.40 -27.88
C PRO A 107 40.21 36.86 -28.57
N ASN A 108 41.29 36.93 -27.79
CA ASN A 108 42.61 37.41 -28.22
C ASN A 108 43.55 36.29 -28.69
N ALA A 109 43.12 35.03 -28.63
CA ALA A 109 43.95 33.89 -29.02
C ALA A 109 44.06 33.78 -30.56
N GLY A 110 45.29 33.57 -31.04
CA GLY A 110 45.55 33.25 -32.44
C GLY A 110 44.97 31.90 -32.86
N ARG A 111 44.87 31.66 -34.16
CA ARG A 111 44.29 30.41 -34.71
C ARG A 111 44.99 29.14 -34.21
N GLU A 112 46.32 29.15 -34.16
CA GLU A 112 47.12 28.01 -33.68
C GLU A 112 46.90 27.72 -32.19
N GLU A 113 46.74 28.78 -31.40
CA GLU A 113 46.46 28.67 -29.96
C GLU A 113 45.09 28.05 -29.70
N VAL A 114 44.05 28.51 -30.42
CA VAL A 114 42.70 27.92 -30.36
C VAL A 114 42.73 26.44 -30.79
N ASP A 115 43.51 26.10 -31.82
CA ASP A 115 43.66 24.71 -32.28
C ASP A 115 44.45 23.82 -31.29
N ARG A 116 45.35 24.39 -30.49
CA ARG A 116 46.05 23.69 -29.39
C ARG A 116 45.09 23.43 -28.24
N LEU A 117 44.46 24.47 -27.70
CA LEU A 117 43.50 24.38 -26.60
C LEU A 117 42.34 23.42 -26.93
N TYR A 118 41.84 23.47 -28.17
CA TYR A 118 40.82 22.53 -28.64
C TYR A 118 41.25 21.08 -28.57
N ARG A 119 42.50 20.77 -28.94
CA ARG A 119 43.02 19.40 -28.89
C ARG A 119 43.19 18.91 -27.45
N GLU A 120 43.64 19.78 -26.56
CA GLU A 120 43.81 19.48 -25.13
C GLU A 120 42.47 19.22 -24.45
N GLU A 121 41.50 20.12 -24.63
CA GLU A 121 40.14 19.95 -24.11
C GLU A 121 39.45 18.72 -24.69
N LEU A 122 39.60 18.48 -26.00
CA LEU A 122 39.02 17.29 -26.65
C LEU A 122 39.66 16.00 -26.15
N ALA A 123 40.96 16.00 -25.83
CA ALA A 123 41.63 14.84 -25.23
C ALA A 123 41.10 14.55 -23.82
N SER A 124 40.96 15.58 -22.98
CA SER A 124 40.35 15.48 -21.65
C SER A 124 38.91 14.99 -21.72
N TRP A 125 38.11 15.55 -22.63
CA TRP A 125 36.74 15.13 -22.90
C TRP A 125 36.65 13.65 -23.30
N ASN A 126 37.49 13.21 -24.24
CA ASN A 126 37.53 11.81 -24.67
C ASN A 126 37.96 10.87 -23.54
N GLN A 127 38.85 11.32 -22.64
CA GLN A 127 39.23 10.54 -21.46
C GLN A 127 38.05 10.37 -20.50
N ARG A 128 37.30 11.43 -20.21
CA ARG A 128 36.06 11.35 -19.41
C ARG A 128 35.03 10.40 -20.03
N LEU A 129 34.91 10.41 -21.37
CA LEU A 129 33.98 9.52 -22.07
C LEU A 129 34.38 8.04 -22.10
N ARG A 130 35.65 7.67 -21.89
CA ARG A 130 36.08 6.26 -21.93
C ARG A 130 35.55 5.43 -20.76
N GLY A 131 35.49 6.05 -19.57
CA GLY A 131 34.97 5.42 -18.35
C GLY A 131 33.49 5.74 -18.08
N SER A 132 32.82 6.45 -18.98
CA SER A 132 31.47 6.94 -18.72
C SER A 132 30.40 5.85 -18.78
N TYR A 133 29.31 6.10 -18.07
CA TYR A 133 28.15 5.24 -18.02
C TYR A 133 26.88 6.06 -17.89
N TYR A 134 25.76 5.52 -18.35
CA TYR A 134 24.46 6.10 -18.09
C TYR A 134 23.95 5.58 -16.75
N GLU A 135 23.66 6.49 -15.83
CA GLU A 135 23.05 6.19 -14.55
C GLU A 135 21.54 6.39 -14.60
N VAL A 136 20.78 5.39 -14.16
CA VAL A 136 19.35 5.53 -13.88
C VAL A 136 19.15 5.36 -12.38
N ASN A 137 18.73 6.42 -11.69
CA ASN A 137 18.41 6.37 -10.27
C ASN A 137 16.90 6.13 -10.06
N LEU A 138 16.58 5.01 -9.42
CA LEU A 138 15.24 4.55 -9.11
C LEU A 138 14.83 4.80 -7.64
N GLU A 139 15.72 5.33 -6.82
CA GLU A 139 15.40 5.69 -5.44
C GLU A 139 14.33 6.78 -5.39
N GLY A 140 13.34 6.61 -4.50
CA GLY A 140 12.22 7.55 -4.41
C GLY A 140 11.19 7.43 -5.53
N LYS A 141 11.42 6.58 -6.55
CA LYS A 141 10.56 6.46 -7.73
C LYS A 141 9.45 5.43 -7.54
N LEU A 142 8.31 5.69 -8.17
CA LEU A 142 7.22 4.74 -8.34
C LEU A 142 7.15 4.30 -9.80
N LEU A 143 7.39 3.02 -10.06
CA LEU A 143 7.28 2.45 -11.41
C LEU A 143 5.91 1.78 -11.58
N VAL A 144 5.08 2.33 -12.45
CA VAL A 144 3.76 1.80 -12.78
C VAL A 144 3.81 1.13 -14.14
N PHE A 145 3.93 -0.20 -14.15
CA PHE A 145 3.92 -1.02 -15.35
C PHE A 145 2.46 -1.21 -15.81
N LEU A 146 2.05 -0.45 -16.82
CA LEU A 146 0.74 -0.57 -17.45
C LEU A 146 0.59 -1.87 -18.23
N GLU A 147 1.72 -2.37 -18.73
CA GLU A 147 1.87 -3.64 -19.42
C GLU A 147 3.11 -4.36 -18.89
N PRO A 148 3.16 -5.70 -18.96
CA PRO A 148 4.37 -6.45 -18.64
C PRO A 148 5.58 -5.92 -19.41
N PRO A 149 6.73 -5.67 -18.77
CA PRO A 149 7.96 -5.34 -19.50
C PRO A 149 8.43 -6.53 -20.33
N HIS A 150 9.15 -6.28 -21.43
CA HIS A 150 9.73 -7.38 -22.22
C HIS A 150 10.61 -8.28 -21.34
N ILE A 151 10.62 -9.59 -21.59
CA ILE A 151 11.30 -10.58 -20.73
C ILE A 151 12.78 -10.27 -20.50
N GLU A 152 13.49 -9.78 -21.53
CA GLU A 152 14.89 -9.37 -21.40
C GLU A 152 15.06 -8.15 -20.49
N THR A 153 14.16 -7.17 -20.60
CA THR A 153 14.12 -5.98 -19.74
C THR A 153 13.87 -6.42 -18.30
N PHE A 154 12.88 -7.29 -18.10
CA PHE A 154 12.57 -7.86 -16.79
C PHE A 154 13.79 -8.57 -16.20
N ASN A 155 14.45 -9.46 -16.96
CA ASN A 155 15.60 -10.21 -16.47
C ASN A 155 16.76 -9.29 -16.03
N LYS A 156 16.98 -8.18 -16.72
CA LYS A 156 17.97 -7.17 -16.34
C LYS A 156 17.56 -6.42 -15.07
N LEU A 157 16.29 -6.03 -14.95
CA LEU A 157 15.78 -5.27 -13.81
C LEU A 157 15.46 -6.12 -12.58
N ARG A 158 15.28 -7.44 -12.74
CA ARG A 158 14.81 -8.36 -11.69
C ARG A 158 15.59 -8.26 -10.38
N PRO A 159 16.94 -8.14 -10.35
CA PRO A 159 17.67 -8.00 -9.09
C PRO A 159 17.30 -6.72 -8.32
N ILE A 160 17.04 -5.60 -9.03
CA ILE A 160 16.60 -4.34 -8.42
C ILE A 160 15.13 -4.45 -8.00
N LEU A 161 14.27 -4.97 -8.87
CA LEU A 161 12.83 -5.10 -8.61
C LEU A 161 12.54 -6.08 -7.47
N SER A 162 13.41 -7.07 -7.24
CA SER A 162 13.29 -8.03 -6.12
C SER A 162 13.96 -7.53 -4.84
N HIS A 163 14.58 -6.34 -4.87
CA HIS A 163 15.40 -5.77 -3.80
C HIS A 163 16.60 -6.64 -3.37
N ASP A 164 17.10 -7.49 -4.28
CA ASP A 164 18.26 -8.37 -4.03
C ASP A 164 19.59 -7.61 -4.09
N THR A 165 19.68 -6.56 -4.92
CA THR A 165 20.90 -5.76 -5.08
C THR A 165 20.53 -4.30 -5.27
N TRP A 166 21.21 -3.38 -4.58
CA TRP A 166 20.96 -1.93 -4.67
C TRP A 166 21.42 -1.31 -5.99
N ARG A 167 22.44 -1.88 -6.62
CA ARG A 167 23.08 -1.36 -7.83
C ARG A 167 23.41 -2.49 -8.79
N ILE A 168 22.98 -2.37 -10.03
CA ILE A 168 23.30 -3.29 -11.12
C ILE A 168 23.99 -2.55 -12.25
N SER A 169 24.80 -3.26 -13.03
CA SER A 169 25.37 -2.72 -14.26
C SER A 169 25.20 -3.72 -15.39
N TYR A 170 24.94 -3.21 -16.58
CA TYR A 170 24.91 -4.02 -17.79
C TYR A 170 25.35 -3.18 -18.99
N ARG A 171 25.72 -3.87 -20.07
CA ARG A 171 26.07 -3.24 -21.34
C ARG A 171 25.10 -3.71 -22.41
N PHE A 172 24.75 -2.82 -23.32
CA PHE A 172 24.01 -3.18 -24.53
C PHE A 172 24.63 -2.47 -25.73
N THR A 173 24.38 -2.99 -26.93
CA THR A 173 24.90 -2.41 -28.17
C THR A 173 23.76 -1.74 -28.92
N ASP A 174 23.93 -0.45 -29.24
CA ASP A 174 23.00 0.32 -30.06
C ASP A 174 23.66 0.72 -31.37
N LYS A 175 22.85 0.89 -32.42
CA LYS A 175 23.30 1.47 -33.68
C LYS A 175 23.27 3.00 -33.57
N THR A 176 24.37 3.66 -33.89
CA THR A 176 24.40 5.11 -34.04
C THR A 176 23.59 5.54 -35.26
N LYS A 177 23.27 6.84 -35.37
CA LYS A 177 22.66 7.43 -36.58
C LYS A 177 23.48 7.18 -37.86
N THR A 178 24.79 6.91 -37.71
CA THR A 178 25.72 6.59 -38.81
C THR A 178 25.86 5.08 -39.08
N GLY A 179 25.10 4.23 -38.38
CA GLY A 179 25.09 2.78 -38.56
C GLY A 179 26.20 2.01 -37.84
N GLN A 180 27.08 2.70 -37.11
CA GLN A 180 28.13 2.06 -36.31
C GLN A 180 27.57 1.48 -35.02
N LEU A 181 28.10 0.34 -34.58
CA LEU A 181 27.73 -0.27 -33.31
C LEU A 181 28.45 0.46 -32.17
N ARG A 182 27.68 0.99 -31.22
CA ARG A 182 28.19 1.60 -29.99
C ARG A 182 27.75 0.76 -28.81
N THR A 183 28.70 0.32 -28.00
CA THR A 183 28.39 -0.30 -26.70
C THR A 183 28.13 0.78 -25.68
N THR A 184 26.95 0.75 -25.05
CA THR A 184 26.54 1.65 -23.99
C THR A 184 26.61 0.93 -22.65
N HIS A 185 27.32 1.53 -21.69
CA HIS A 185 27.38 1.04 -20.32
C HIS A 185 26.29 1.73 -19.49
N VAL A 186 25.54 0.92 -18.74
CA VAL A 186 24.41 1.36 -17.92
C VAL A 186 24.62 0.90 -16.49
N VAL A 187 24.31 1.80 -15.57
CA VAL A 187 24.19 1.53 -14.15
C VAL A 187 22.77 1.88 -13.72
N ILE A 188 22.09 0.95 -13.08
CA ILE A 188 20.79 1.22 -12.44
C ILE A 188 21.00 1.06 -10.94
N GLN A 189 20.53 2.03 -10.16
CA GLN A 189 20.63 1.99 -8.71
C GLN A 189 19.36 2.48 -8.02
N GLY A 190 19.20 2.07 -6.77
CA GLY A 190 18.04 2.42 -5.96
C GLY A 190 16.93 1.38 -6.07
N TRP A 191 16.23 1.16 -4.95
CA TRP A 191 15.03 0.32 -4.92
C TRP A 191 13.78 1.19 -5.13
N PRO A 192 13.05 0.99 -6.25
CA PRO A 192 11.78 1.67 -6.46
C PRO A 192 10.64 0.93 -5.74
N ALA A 193 9.55 1.66 -5.49
CA ALA A 193 8.24 1.03 -5.31
C ALA A 193 7.65 0.71 -6.70
N THR A 194 6.92 -0.39 -6.83
CA THR A 194 6.37 -0.79 -8.13
C THR A 194 4.92 -1.25 -8.09
N ILE A 195 4.19 -0.97 -9.16
CA ILE A 195 2.83 -1.47 -9.40
C ILE A 195 2.79 -2.09 -10.79
N PHE A 196 2.43 -3.37 -10.86
CA PHE A 196 2.24 -4.12 -12.09
C PHE A 196 0.74 -4.30 -12.37
N CYS A 197 0.24 -3.61 -13.40
CA CYS A 197 -1.14 -3.73 -13.89
C CYS A 197 -1.25 -4.85 -14.94
N SER A 198 -0.72 -6.03 -14.61
CA SER A 198 -0.47 -7.09 -15.59
C SER A 198 -1.58 -8.14 -15.64
N SER A 199 -1.78 -8.74 -16.81
CA SER A 199 -2.34 -10.09 -16.96
C SER A 199 -1.28 -11.14 -16.56
N GLU A 200 -1.67 -12.38 -16.27
CA GLU A 200 -0.87 -13.40 -15.57
C GLU A 200 0.35 -13.95 -16.38
N GLU A 201 1.35 -13.12 -16.65
CA GLU A 201 2.58 -13.55 -17.32
C GLU A 201 3.43 -14.48 -16.43
N LYS A 202 3.72 -15.69 -16.93
CA LYS A 202 4.41 -16.74 -16.15
C LYS A 202 5.79 -16.33 -15.67
N TYR A 203 6.55 -15.57 -16.47
CA TYR A 203 7.91 -15.17 -16.09
C TYR A 203 7.92 -14.15 -14.95
N LEU A 204 6.81 -13.46 -14.70
CA LEU A 204 6.64 -12.57 -13.55
C LEU A 204 6.27 -13.31 -12.27
N HIS A 205 5.98 -14.62 -12.33
CA HIS A 205 5.55 -15.39 -11.17
C HIS A 205 6.56 -15.31 -10.03
N ASP A 206 7.85 -15.44 -10.34
CA ASP A 206 8.92 -15.38 -9.34
C ASP A 206 8.97 -14.02 -8.61
N LEU A 207 8.81 -12.91 -9.34
CA LEU A 207 8.71 -11.57 -8.72
C LEU A 207 7.42 -11.43 -7.92
N SER A 208 6.29 -11.95 -8.44
CA SER A 208 5.01 -11.89 -7.72
C SER A 208 5.03 -12.63 -6.37
N THR A 209 5.89 -13.65 -6.22
CA THR A 209 6.11 -14.32 -4.92
C THR A 209 6.88 -13.48 -3.90
N ARG A 210 7.40 -12.32 -4.30
CA ARG A 210 8.10 -11.32 -3.49
C ARG A 210 7.33 -9.98 -3.51
N SER A 211 6.03 -10.03 -3.74
CA SER A 211 5.20 -8.83 -3.88
C SER A 211 3.83 -9.07 -3.27
N LEU A 212 3.16 -7.97 -2.94
CA LEU A 212 1.72 -7.98 -2.67
C LEU A 212 1.00 -8.39 -3.96
N THR A 213 -0.06 -9.18 -3.83
CA THR A 213 -0.92 -9.51 -4.96
C THR A 213 -2.35 -9.16 -4.59
N ALA A 214 -3.01 -8.41 -5.46
CA ALA A 214 -4.37 -7.95 -5.27
C ALA A 214 -5.15 -8.12 -6.57
N THR A 215 -6.46 -8.28 -6.47
CA THR A 215 -7.36 -8.30 -7.62
C THR A 215 -8.50 -7.34 -7.34
N PRO A 216 -8.75 -6.34 -8.21
CA PRO A 216 -9.92 -5.50 -8.05
C PRO A 216 -11.21 -6.33 -8.01
N SER A 217 -12.21 -5.83 -7.31
CA SER A 217 -13.48 -6.54 -7.16
C SER A 217 -14.16 -6.77 -8.51
N LEU A 218 -14.92 -7.86 -8.64
CA LEU A 218 -15.84 -8.17 -9.75
C LEU A 218 -17.28 -8.30 -9.24
N SER A 219 -17.58 -7.73 -8.08
CA SER A 219 -18.93 -7.86 -7.53
C SER A 219 -19.96 -7.11 -8.38
N ASP A 220 -21.18 -7.63 -8.43
CA ASP A 220 -22.29 -7.00 -9.15
C ASP A 220 -22.54 -5.57 -8.66
N GLU A 221 -22.32 -5.31 -7.37
CA GLU A 221 -22.44 -3.97 -6.79
C GLU A 221 -21.42 -3.02 -7.39
N LYS A 222 -20.17 -3.46 -7.59
CA LYS A 222 -19.14 -2.66 -8.25
C LYS A 222 -19.50 -2.41 -9.71
N ILE A 223 -19.93 -3.44 -10.44
CA ILE A 223 -20.30 -3.30 -11.87
C ILE A 223 -21.43 -2.28 -12.01
N LYS A 224 -22.50 -2.41 -11.20
CA LYS A 224 -23.61 -1.46 -11.17
C LYS A 224 -23.14 -0.05 -10.84
N ALA A 225 -22.34 0.12 -9.78
CA ALA A 225 -21.84 1.43 -9.38
C ALA A 225 -20.94 2.08 -10.44
N ALA A 226 -20.12 1.29 -11.16
CA ALA A 226 -19.29 1.79 -12.25
C ALA A 226 -20.13 2.23 -13.46
N VAL A 227 -21.17 1.47 -13.83
CA VAL A 227 -22.10 1.83 -14.91
C VAL A 227 -22.91 3.08 -14.55
N THR A 228 -23.36 3.20 -13.29
CA THR A 228 -24.04 4.41 -12.78
C THR A 228 -23.10 5.61 -12.87
N LEU A 229 -21.87 5.51 -12.36
CA LEU A 229 -20.91 6.61 -12.43
C LEU A 229 -20.60 7.04 -13.87
N SER A 230 -20.45 6.09 -14.80
CA SER A 230 -20.25 6.40 -16.22
C SER A 230 -21.45 7.10 -16.83
N SER A 231 -22.67 6.70 -16.44
CA SER A 231 -23.91 7.34 -16.88
C SER A 231 -24.03 8.76 -16.31
N ASP A 232 -23.72 8.94 -15.04
CA ASP A 232 -23.74 10.23 -14.36
C ASP A 232 -22.75 11.21 -15.00
N ARG A 233 -21.54 10.76 -15.34
CA ARG A 233 -20.57 11.58 -16.09
C ARG A 233 -21.09 12.03 -17.43
N ALA A 234 -21.76 11.14 -18.16
CA ALA A 234 -22.35 11.47 -19.45
C ALA A 234 -23.56 12.42 -19.32
N ALA A 235 -24.34 12.29 -18.24
CA ALA A 235 -25.55 13.08 -18.02
C ALA A 235 -25.25 14.48 -17.45
N TYR A 236 -24.30 14.59 -16.51
CA TYR A 236 -24.08 15.80 -15.72
C TYR A 236 -22.73 16.49 -16.00
N GLY A 237 -21.78 15.81 -16.65
CA GLY A 237 -20.42 16.31 -16.87
C GLY A 237 -19.43 15.77 -15.83
N GLU A 238 -18.18 15.52 -16.26
CA GLU A 238 -17.15 14.93 -15.42
C GLU A 238 -16.63 15.90 -14.34
N ASP A 239 -16.57 17.20 -14.66
CA ASP A 239 -16.11 18.26 -13.77
C ASP A 239 -16.97 18.43 -12.51
N LEU A 240 -18.27 18.20 -12.61
CA LEU A 240 -19.19 18.26 -11.47
C LEU A 240 -19.10 17.04 -10.53
N LEU A 241 -18.50 15.95 -10.99
CA LEU A 241 -18.35 14.70 -10.24
C LEU A 241 -16.93 14.51 -9.69
N GLU A 242 -16.02 15.44 -10.01
CA GLU A 242 -14.68 15.48 -9.44
C GLU A 242 -14.75 15.65 -7.91
N PRO A 243 -13.73 15.17 -7.17
CA PRO A 243 -13.69 15.31 -5.73
C PRO A 243 -13.62 16.78 -5.32
N ASP A 244 -14.09 17.07 -4.10
CA ASP A 244 -13.98 18.39 -3.49
C ASP A 244 -12.54 18.94 -3.60
N PRO A 245 -12.32 20.09 -4.26
CA PRO A 245 -11.01 20.70 -4.40
C PRO A 245 -10.30 20.93 -3.05
N GLN A 246 -11.05 21.24 -1.99
CA GLN A 246 -10.47 21.44 -0.66
C GLN A 246 -9.91 20.12 -0.10
N LEU A 247 -10.67 19.03 -0.22
CA LEU A 247 -10.22 17.69 0.14
C LEU A 247 -8.96 17.28 -0.64
N LEU A 248 -8.92 17.56 -1.96
CA LEU A 248 -7.74 17.30 -2.78
C LEU A 248 -6.52 18.09 -2.33
N HIS A 249 -6.71 19.38 -2.00
CA HIS A 249 -5.64 20.22 -1.49
C HIS A 249 -5.11 19.68 -0.16
N GLU A 250 -5.97 19.28 0.77
CA GLU A 250 -5.58 18.67 2.05
C GLU A 250 -4.74 17.40 1.86
N ILE A 251 -5.16 16.51 0.95
CA ILE A 251 -4.43 15.28 0.64
C ILE A 251 -3.04 15.61 0.08
N ARG A 252 -2.94 16.54 -0.88
CA ARG A 252 -1.66 16.92 -1.49
C ARG A 252 -0.70 17.57 -0.50
N VAL A 253 -1.18 18.51 0.31
CA VAL A 253 -0.38 19.14 1.38
C VAL A 253 0.13 18.08 2.36
N LEU A 254 -0.68 17.09 2.70
CA LEU A 254 -0.21 15.99 3.52
C LEU A 254 0.87 15.16 2.81
N MET A 255 0.70 14.82 1.53
CA MET A 255 1.70 14.06 0.79
C MET A 255 3.05 14.78 0.77
N ASP A 256 3.06 16.11 0.59
CA ASP A 256 4.26 16.93 0.69
C ASP A 256 4.88 16.89 2.10
N LYS A 257 4.05 17.02 3.13
CA LYS A 257 4.50 16.87 4.52
C LYS A 257 5.08 15.48 4.80
N VAL A 258 4.46 14.42 4.29
CA VAL A 258 4.97 13.06 4.43
C VAL A 258 6.30 12.93 3.72
N LYS A 259 6.43 13.44 2.49
CA LYS A 259 7.68 13.45 1.70
C LYS A 259 8.82 14.13 2.47
N VAL A 260 8.58 15.30 3.04
CA VAL A 260 9.65 16.16 3.60
C VAL A 260 9.86 15.99 5.10
N LYS A 261 8.79 15.89 5.90
CA LYS A 261 8.84 16.02 7.37
C LYS A 261 8.70 14.70 8.12
N ALA A 262 8.05 13.70 7.54
CA ALA A 262 7.75 12.47 8.27
C ALA A 262 9.03 11.64 8.52
N PRO A 263 9.23 11.12 9.76
CA PRO A 263 10.29 10.15 10.03
C PRO A 263 10.11 8.90 9.18
N LYS A 264 11.12 8.55 8.36
CA LYS A 264 11.04 7.42 7.41
C LYS A 264 11.26 6.05 8.05
N THR A 265 11.65 6.03 9.32
CA THR A 265 11.78 4.81 10.12
C THR A 265 10.57 4.71 11.04
N VAL A 266 9.81 3.62 10.91
CA VAL A 266 8.60 3.38 11.71
C VAL A 266 8.78 2.10 12.52
N LEU A 267 8.55 2.20 13.82
CA LEU A 267 8.52 1.07 14.75
C LEU A 267 7.11 0.50 14.83
N THR A 268 7.01 -0.81 14.94
CA THR A 268 5.75 -1.56 15.05
C THR A 268 5.73 -2.29 16.41
N PRO A 269 5.40 -1.61 17.52
CA PRO A 269 5.35 -2.25 18.84
C PRO A 269 4.38 -3.42 18.85
N LEU A 270 4.67 -4.42 19.69
CA LEU A 270 3.84 -5.63 19.87
C LEU A 270 3.67 -6.51 18.61
N CYS A 271 4.43 -6.27 17.54
CA CYS A 271 4.39 -7.13 16.35
C CYS A 271 4.80 -8.59 16.65
N HIS A 272 5.62 -8.84 17.68
CA HIS A 272 5.96 -10.20 18.13
C HIS A 272 4.77 -10.97 18.72
N GLU A 273 3.85 -10.28 19.38
CA GLU A 273 2.60 -10.87 19.89
C GLU A 273 1.68 -11.24 18.74
N LEU A 274 1.66 -10.41 17.69
CA LEU A 274 0.93 -10.69 16.47
C LEU A 274 1.57 -11.83 15.66
N GLN A 275 2.90 -11.95 15.73
CA GLN A 275 3.66 -13.03 15.08
C GLN A 275 3.23 -14.41 15.59
N SER A 276 2.84 -14.54 16.87
CA SER A 276 2.37 -15.82 17.42
C SER A 276 1.02 -16.27 16.83
N LYS A 277 0.34 -15.41 16.07
CA LYS A 277 -0.94 -15.68 15.38
C LYS A 277 -0.75 -15.98 13.90
N ILE A 278 0.49 -16.14 13.44
CA ILE A 278 0.79 -16.47 12.06
C ILE A 278 0.50 -17.94 11.80
N GLY A 279 -0.34 -18.22 10.82
CA GLY A 279 -0.48 -19.54 10.23
C GLY A 279 0.74 -19.85 9.37
N TYR A 280 1.58 -20.80 9.79
CA TYR A 280 2.81 -21.17 9.07
C TYR A 280 2.53 -22.04 7.84
N TRP A 281 1.99 -21.45 6.77
CA TRP A 281 1.68 -22.13 5.50
C TRP A 281 2.86 -22.09 4.52
N GLY A 282 3.94 -22.77 4.88
CA GLY A 282 5.12 -22.92 4.03
C GLY A 282 6.06 -21.72 4.01
N ARG A 283 7.04 -21.75 3.08
CA ARG A 283 8.19 -20.83 3.08
C ARG A 283 7.85 -19.36 2.76
N ARG A 284 6.67 -19.09 2.19
CA ARG A 284 6.29 -17.74 1.72
C ARG A 284 5.98 -16.77 2.86
N VAL A 285 5.55 -17.29 4.02
CA VAL A 285 5.26 -16.51 5.23
C VAL A 285 6.43 -15.59 5.63
N MET A 286 7.68 -16.01 5.39
CA MET A 286 8.87 -15.19 5.64
C MET A 286 8.91 -13.89 4.84
N ARG A 287 8.19 -13.81 3.71
CA ARG A 287 8.07 -12.62 2.86
C ARG A 287 6.77 -11.87 3.13
N ASP A 288 5.67 -12.59 3.31
CA ASP A 288 4.35 -11.98 3.49
C ASP A 288 4.25 -11.24 4.84
N TRP A 289 4.93 -11.71 5.89
CA TRP A 289 4.96 -11.05 7.18
C TRP A 289 5.63 -9.65 7.14
N PRO A 290 6.85 -9.48 6.59
CA PRO A 290 7.42 -8.16 6.35
C PRO A 290 6.54 -7.24 5.51
N HIS A 291 5.84 -7.75 4.49
CA HIS A 291 4.92 -6.93 3.70
C HIS A 291 3.76 -6.41 4.56
N PHE A 292 3.13 -7.29 5.35
CA PHE A 292 2.07 -6.88 6.28
C PHE A 292 2.55 -5.78 7.25
N LEU A 293 3.73 -5.96 7.86
CA LEU A 293 4.31 -4.94 8.74
C LEU A 293 4.60 -3.63 8.00
N THR A 294 5.07 -3.70 6.76
CA THR A 294 5.31 -2.50 5.94
C THR A 294 4.01 -1.75 5.66
N LEU A 295 2.88 -2.45 5.43
CA LEU A 295 1.56 -1.80 5.32
C LEU A 295 1.18 -1.06 6.62
N VAL A 296 1.41 -1.67 7.79
CA VAL A 296 1.19 -1.03 9.10
C VAL A 296 2.06 0.23 9.23
N LYS A 297 3.34 0.12 8.86
CA LYS A 297 4.27 1.26 8.85
C LYS A 297 3.80 2.37 7.92
N MET A 298 3.29 2.05 6.73
CA MET A 298 2.78 3.03 5.78
C MET A 298 1.51 3.71 6.28
N ASN A 299 0.62 2.98 6.98
CA ASN A 299 -0.53 3.61 7.62
C ASN A 299 -0.13 4.55 8.76
N ALA A 300 0.86 4.17 9.58
CA ALA A 300 1.40 5.05 10.60
C ALA A 300 2.04 6.30 9.96
N LEU A 301 2.82 6.12 8.89
CA LEU A 301 3.46 7.21 8.15
C LEU A 301 2.44 8.18 7.55
N LEU A 302 1.33 7.66 7.01
CA LEU A 302 0.22 8.47 6.50
C LEU A 302 -0.42 9.33 7.60
N ASN A 303 -0.43 8.85 8.84
CA ASN A 303 -0.99 9.55 10.00
C ASN A 303 0.11 10.15 10.90
N PHE A 304 1.33 10.38 10.39
CA PHE A 304 2.51 10.67 11.23
C PHE A 304 2.35 11.87 12.17
N GLU A 305 1.53 12.87 11.82
CA GLU A 305 1.26 14.02 12.68
C GLU A 305 0.61 13.57 14.00
N ASP A 306 -0.28 12.59 13.93
CA ASP A 306 -1.05 12.02 15.06
C ASP A 306 -0.35 10.81 15.71
N ARG A 307 0.92 10.54 15.38
CA ARG A 307 1.66 9.40 15.92
C ARG A 307 2.75 9.83 16.90
N PRO A 308 2.94 9.07 18.00
CA PRO A 308 4.09 9.26 18.89
C PRO A 308 5.40 9.09 18.12
N LYS A 309 6.42 9.86 18.53
CA LYS A 309 7.74 9.88 17.89
C LYS A 309 8.81 9.66 18.94
N ILE A 310 9.82 8.88 18.57
CA ILE A 310 11.04 8.70 19.35
C ILE A 310 12.11 9.57 18.73
N TYR A 311 12.73 10.42 19.56
CA TYR A 311 13.90 11.18 19.18
C TYR A 311 15.11 10.64 19.93
N ASP A 312 16.16 10.31 19.19
CA ASP A 312 17.50 10.10 19.72
C ASP A 312 18.45 11.16 19.16
N ASP A 313 19.73 11.11 19.55
CA ASP A 313 20.74 12.09 19.16
C ASP A 313 21.01 12.15 17.63
N THR A 314 20.57 11.12 16.88
CA THR A 314 20.93 10.92 15.47
C THR A 314 19.73 10.94 14.52
N SER A 315 18.52 10.64 15.01
CA SER A 315 17.36 10.36 14.16
C SER A 315 16.03 10.42 14.92
N ALA A 316 14.96 10.66 14.16
CA ALA A 316 13.59 10.47 14.63
C ALA A 316 13.03 9.15 14.10
N ARG A 317 12.24 8.46 14.92
CA ARG A 317 11.47 7.26 14.52
C ARG A 317 10.01 7.45 14.89
N LEU A 318 9.11 7.03 14.01
CA LEU A 318 7.68 7.04 14.25
C LEU A 318 7.26 5.76 14.99
N ILE A 319 6.23 5.81 15.82
CA ILE A 319 5.65 4.63 16.46
C ILE A 319 4.26 4.38 15.85
N ALA A 320 4.07 3.20 15.25
CA ALA A 320 2.75 2.73 14.83
C ALA A 320 1.89 2.42 16.05
N THR A 321 0.63 2.83 16.04
CA THR A 321 -0.32 2.60 17.13
C THR A 321 -1.24 1.42 16.82
N ALA A 322 -2.06 1.04 17.79
CA ALA A 322 -3.02 -0.04 17.62
C ALA A 322 -4.05 0.24 16.50
N GLU A 323 -4.40 1.52 16.27
CA GLU A 323 -5.22 1.99 15.14
C GLU A 323 -4.61 1.60 13.78
N ASP A 324 -3.28 1.62 13.65
CA ASP A 324 -2.60 1.27 12.40
C ASP A 324 -2.75 -0.20 12.05
N TYR A 325 -2.62 -1.08 13.05
CA TYR A 325 -2.86 -2.51 12.89
C TYR A 325 -4.31 -2.80 12.51
N LEU A 326 -5.28 -2.20 13.21
CA LEU A 326 -6.71 -2.35 12.93
C LEU A 326 -7.06 -1.93 11.50
N THR A 327 -6.58 -0.75 11.11
CA THR A 327 -6.83 -0.18 9.77
C THR A 327 -6.27 -1.11 8.68
N VAL A 328 -5.04 -1.59 8.85
CA VAL A 328 -4.42 -2.48 7.87
C VAL A 328 -5.09 -3.85 7.84
N LEU A 329 -5.50 -4.42 8.97
CA LEU A 329 -6.21 -5.70 9.01
C LEU A 329 -7.53 -5.66 8.23
N ARG A 330 -8.26 -4.54 8.27
CA ARG A 330 -9.48 -4.33 7.45
C ARG A 330 -9.20 -4.51 5.96
N PHE A 331 -8.12 -3.90 5.46
CA PHE A 331 -7.79 -3.98 4.03
C PHE A 331 -7.07 -5.28 3.67
N TRP A 332 -6.21 -5.77 4.56
CA TRP A 332 -5.44 -7.00 4.40
C TRP A 332 -6.35 -8.20 4.14
N GLY A 333 -7.45 -8.35 4.87
CA GLY A 333 -8.38 -9.46 4.68
C GLY A 333 -8.91 -9.63 3.25
N ASN A 334 -8.95 -8.54 2.46
CA ASN A 334 -9.38 -8.58 1.06
C ASN A 334 -8.27 -8.97 0.07
N ILE A 335 -7.00 -8.84 0.46
CA ILE A 335 -5.83 -9.11 -0.40
C ILE A 335 -4.92 -10.21 0.14
N GLU A 336 -5.23 -10.75 1.31
CA GLU A 336 -4.40 -11.70 2.06
C GLU A 336 -4.21 -12.98 1.26
N GLU A 337 -5.30 -13.64 0.88
CA GLU A 337 -5.22 -14.92 0.20
C GLU A 337 -4.61 -14.78 -1.20
N THR A 338 -4.95 -13.72 -1.94
CA THR A 338 -4.31 -13.41 -3.23
C THR A 338 -2.82 -13.16 -3.05
N THR A 339 -2.41 -12.48 -1.97
CA THR A 339 -1.00 -12.24 -1.65
C THR A 339 -0.30 -13.55 -1.31
N ILE A 340 -0.79 -14.35 -0.37
CA ILE A 340 -0.11 -15.59 0.08
C ILE A 340 -0.07 -16.65 -1.03
N THR A 341 -1.14 -16.78 -1.80
CA THR A 341 -1.18 -17.75 -2.91
C THR A 341 -0.48 -17.22 -4.15
N GLY A 342 -0.43 -15.89 -4.34
CA GLY A 342 0.02 -15.24 -5.58
C GLY A 342 -0.98 -15.42 -6.73
N VAL A 343 -2.18 -15.92 -6.43
CA VAL A 343 -3.24 -16.23 -7.39
C VAL A 343 -4.21 -15.06 -7.46
N SER A 344 -4.83 -14.86 -8.63
CA SER A 344 -5.85 -13.83 -8.80
C SER A 344 -7.13 -14.14 -8.00
N GLY A 345 -7.82 -13.08 -7.58
CA GLY A 345 -9.11 -13.19 -6.90
C GLY A 345 -10.16 -13.92 -7.75
N SER A 346 -10.10 -13.82 -9.08
CA SER A 346 -11.00 -14.55 -10.00
C SER A 346 -10.83 -16.06 -9.87
N ALA A 347 -9.58 -16.56 -9.86
CA ALA A 347 -9.32 -17.98 -9.67
C ALA A 347 -9.68 -18.45 -8.23
N LEU A 348 -9.41 -17.63 -7.21
CA LEU A 348 -9.82 -17.94 -5.83
C LEU A 348 -11.35 -17.94 -5.67
N ASN A 349 -12.08 -17.10 -6.40
CA ASN A 349 -13.55 -17.13 -6.44
C ASN A 349 -14.06 -18.45 -7.04
N VAL A 350 -13.40 -19.01 -8.06
CA VAL A 350 -13.73 -20.36 -8.55
C VAL A 350 -13.57 -21.39 -7.44
N PHE A 351 -12.52 -21.30 -6.63
CA PHE A 351 -12.35 -22.21 -5.50
C PHE A 351 -13.44 -22.03 -4.43
N HIS A 352 -13.63 -20.82 -3.91
CA HIS A 352 -14.54 -20.58 -2.78
C HIS A 352 -16.02 -20.59 -3.14
N LYS A 353 -16.39 -20.11 -4.32
CA LYS A 353 -17.80 -19.95 -4.75
C LYS A 353 -18.29 -21.09 -5.63
N LEU A 354 -17.41 -21.80 -6.34
CA LEU A 354 -17.80 -22.92 -7.21
C LEU A 354 -17.37 -24.28 -6.66
N ILE A 355 -16.08 -24.50 -6.46
CA ILE A 355 -15.54 -25.82 -6.07
C ILE A 355 -15.99 -26.19 -4.65
N LYS A 356 -15.77 -25.31 -3.68
CA LYS A 356 -16.05 -25.58 -2.26
C LYS A 356 -17.54 -25.90 -2.01
N PRO A 357 -18.53 -25.19 -2.61
CA PRO A 357 -19.95 -25.52 -2.45
C PRO A 357 -20.37 -26.81 -3.17
N LEU A 358 -19.72 -27.18 -4.28
CA LEU A 358 -20.00 -28.44 -4.99
C LEU A 358 -19.44 -29.66 -4.23
N GLY A 359 -18.51 -29.45 -3.29
CA GLY A 359 -17.99 -30.47 -2.40
C GLY A 359 -16.62 -31.02 -2.83
N PRO A 360 -16.18 -32.13 -2.20
CA PRO A 360 -14.79 -32.60 -2.29
C PRO A 360 -14.39 -33.14 -3.67
N LEU A 361 -15.35 -33.54 -4.50
CA LEU A 361 -15.15 -34.04 -5.85
C LEU A 361 -16.11 -33.33 -6.80
N THR A 362 -15.57 -32.72 -7.86
CA THR A 362 -16.35 -32.01 -8.88
C THR A 362 -15.74 -32.21 -10.27
N ASN A 363 -16.35 -31.67 -11.31
CA ASN A 363 -15.83 -31.73 -12.68
C ASN A 363 -16.11 -30.41 -13.42
N TYR A 364 -15.51 -30.24 -14.60
CA TYR A 364 -15.64 -29.01 -15.39
C TYR A 364 -17.10 -28.70 -15.82
N THR A 365 -17.91 -29.72 -16.05
CA THR A 365 -19.33 -29.55 -16.42
C THR A 365 -20.12 -28.95 -15.25
N MET A 366 -19.98 -29.53 -14.05
CA MET A 366 -20.63 -29.02 -12.83
C MET A 366 -20.16 -27.59 -12.50
N LEU A 367 -18.87 -27.29 -12.68
CA LEU A 367 -18.35 -25.94 -12.50
C LEU A 367 -18.95 -24.94 -13.49
N SER A 368 -19.09 -25.32 -14.76
CA SER A 368 -19.72 -24.49 -15.78
C SER A 368 -21.18 -24.20 -15.44
N GLU A 369 -21.94 -25.22 -15.04
CA GLU A 369 -23.34 -25.08 -14.62
C GLU A 369 -23.49 -24.18 -13.40
N LYS A 370 -22.66 -24.39 -12.37
CA LYS A 370 -22.67 -23.56 -11.16
C LYS A 370 -22.25 -22.12 -11.45
N SER A 371 -21.30 -21.91 -12.37
CA SER A 371 -20.90 -20.56 -12.78
C SER A 371 -22.06 -19.82 -13.43
N ARG A 372 -22.85 -20.49 -14.27
CA ARG A 372 -24.06 -19.93 -14.89
C ARG A 372 -25.12 -19.54 -13.86
N GLU A 373 -25.30 -20.36 -12.83
CA GLU A 373 -26.23 -20.09 -11.73
C GLU A 373 -25.81 -18.84 -10.94
N LEU A 374 -24.52 -18.68 -10.64
CA LEU A 374 -24.03 -17.59 -9.81
C LEU A 374 -23.84 -16.26 -10.56
N TYR A 375 -23.36 -16.32 -11.79
CA TYR A 375 -22.94 -15.13 -12.55
C TYR A 375 -23.89 -14.80 -13.73
N GLY A 376 -24.90 -15.63 -13.98
CA GLY A 376 -25.80 -15.50 -15.14
C GLY A 376 -25.17 -15.94 -16.48
N GLU A 377 -23.86 -16.14 -16.53
CA GLU A 377 -23.12 -16.65 -17.69
C GLU A 377 -22.19 -17.81 -17.32
N SER A 378 -21.92 -18.69 -18.29
CA SER A 378 -20.99 -19.80 -18.08
C SER A 378 -19.56 -19.36 -18.35
N LEU A 379 -18.68 -19.55 -17.36
CA LEU A 379 -17.24 -19.47 -17.61
C LEU A 379 -16.84 -20.55 -18.62
N SER A 380 -16.03 -20.18 -19.61
CA SER A 380 -15.58 -21.11 -20.64
C SER A 380 -14.77 -22.26 -20.03
N SER A 381 -14.82 -23.44 -20.65
CA SER A 381 -14.03 -24.60 -20.20
C SER A 381 -12.53 -24.31 -20.22
N SER A 382 -12.03 -23.47 -21.13
CA SER A 382 -10.63 -23.04 -21.17
C SER A 382 -10.29 -22.18 -19.95
N THR A 383 -11.11 -21.17 -19.63
CA THR A 383 -10.93 -20.30 -18.46
C THR A 383 -10.94 -21.10 -17.16
N LEU A 384 -11.91 -22.00 -17.00
CA LEU A 384 -11.96 -22.90 -15.84
C LEU A 384 -10.73 -23.81 -15.75
N SER A 385 -10.22 -24.30 -16.89
CA SER A 385 -9.01 -25.12 -16.92
C SER A 385 -7.77 -24.35 -16.46
N GLU A 386 -7.63 -23.08 -16.88
CA GLU A 386 -6.55 -22.20 -16.44
C GLU A 386 -6.63 -21.92 -14.94
N TYR A 387 -7.80 -21.56 -14.42
CA TYR A 387 -8.00 -21.34 -12.99
C TYR A 387 -7.72 -22.59 -12.16
N VAL A 388 -8.25 -23.76 -12.56
CA VAL A 388 -7.96 -25.03 -11.88
C VAL A 388 -6.47 -25.37 -11.91
N LYS A 389 -5.76 -25.07 -13.00
CA LYS A 389 -4.31 -25.28 -13.10
C LYS A 389 -3.54 -24.42 -12.10
N VAL A 390 -3.91 -23.14 -11.96
CA VAL A 390 -3.29 -22.24 -11.00
C VAL A 390 -3.62 -22.67 -9.56
N LEU A 391 -4.88 -23.01 -9.27
CA LEU A 391 -5.30 -23.55 -7.97
C LEU A 391 -4.57 -24.85 -7.59
N LYS A 392 -4.31 -25.71 -8.58
CA LYS A 392 -3.49 -26.91 -8.41
C LYS A 392 -2.04 -26.59 -8.05
N SER A 393 -1.45 -25.58 -8.70
CA SER A 393 -0.06 -25.17 -8.43
C SER A 393 0.14 -24.67 -6.99
N VAL A 394 -0.90 -24.13 -6.36
CA VAL A 394 -0.87 -23.67 -4.97
C VAL A 394 -1.40 -24.71 -3.97
N GLY A 395 -1.78 -25.90 -4.43
CA GLY A 395 -2.19 -27.02 -3.59
C GLY A 395 -3.59 -26.89 -3.00
N LEU A 396 -4.51 -26.15 -3.63
CA LEU A 396 -5.92 -26.08 -3.22
C LEU A 396 -6.75 -27.22 -3.80
N VAL A 397 -6.42 -27.64 -5.03
CA VAL A 397 -7.10 -28.70 -5.76
C VAL A 397 -6.11 -29.63 -6.45
N ASP A 398 -6.55 -30.84 -6.79
CA ASP A 398 -5.84 -31.72 -7.71
C ASP A 398 -6.80 -32.25 -8.79
N THR A 399 -6.24 -32.79 -9.86
CA THR A 399 -6.99 -33.29 -11.01
C THR A 399 -6.60 -34.72 -11.31
N TYR A 400 -7.59 -35.59 -11.45
CA TYR A 400 -7.45 -37.01 -11.73
C TYR A 400 -8.29 -37.38 -12.97
N PRO A 401 -7.91 -38.42 -13.73
CA PRO A 401 -8.81 -39.00 -14.71
C PRO A 401 -10.07 -39.53 -14.00
N ASP A 402 -11.23 -39.34 -14.60
CA ASP A 402 -12.49 -39.85 -14.07
C ASP A 402 -12.46 -41.40 -14.06
N PRO A 403 -12.82 -42.06 -12.93
CA PRO A 403 -12.88 -43.51 -12.85
C PRO A 403 -13.83 -44.16 -13.86
N GLU A 404 -14.93 -43.48 -14.22
CA GLU A 404 -15.99 -43.99 -15.11
C GLU A 404 -15.72 -43.66 -16.59
N ASP A 405 -15.12 -42.50 -16.89
CA ASP A 405 -14.69 -42.14 -18.25
C ASP A 405 -13.33 -41.43 -18.23
N ARG A 406 -12.25 -42.17 -18.50
CA ARG A 406 -10.86 -41.65 -18.47
C ARG A 406 -10.61 -40.45 -19.40
N ARG A 407 -11.52 -40.12 -20.32
CA ARG A 407 -11.45 -38.89 -21.14
C ARG A 407 -11.84 -37.63 -20.37
N ARG A 408 -12.57 -37.79 -19.26
CA ARG A 408 -12.99 -36.72 -18.36
C ARG A 408 -11.99 -36.57 -17.22
N LYS A 409 -11.93 -35.36 -16.66
CA LYS A 409 -11.13 -35.05 -15.49
C LYS A 409 -12.05 -34.70 -14.32
N VAL A 410 -11.77 -35.31 -13.18
CA VAL A 410 -12.37 -34.98 -11.90
C VAL A 410 -11.40 -34.07 -11.14
N ILE A 411 -11.96 -33.05 -10.52
CA ILE A 411 -11.26 -32.07 -9.69
C ILE A 411 -11.55 -32.45 -8.24
N LYS A 412 -10.49 -32.69 -7.47
CA LYS A 412 -10.57 -33.02 -6.04
C LYS A 412 -10.09 -31.83 -5.24
N MET A 413 -10.87 -31.42 -4.25
CA MET A 413 -10.42 -30.45 -3.24
C MET A 413 -9.42 -31.14 -2.29
N ILE A 414 -8.24 -30.55 -2.11
CA ILE A 414 -7.16 -31.12 -1.28
C ILE A 414 -6.69 -30.19 -0.17
N GLY A 415 -7.06 -28.91 -0.21
CA GLY A 415 -6.66 -27.92 0.78
C GLY A 415 -7.80 -26.97 1.12
N GLU A 416 -7.54 -26.10 2.09
CA GLU A 416 -8.44 -25.01 2.49
C GLU A 416 -7.85 -23.64 2.11
N GLY A 417 -8.66 -22.59 2.22
CA GLY A 417 -8.22 -21.23 1.96
C GLY A 417 -7.05 -20.85 2.87
N LYS A 418 -6.08 -20.11 2.32
CA LYS A 418 -4.84 -19.76 3.04
C LYS A 418 -4.93 -18.37 3.66
N ARG A 419 -4.48 -18.25 4.91
CA ARG A 419 -4.39 -16.97 5.64
C ARG A 419 -3.04 -16.84 6.33
N LEU A 420 -2.52 -15.62 6.39
CA LEU A 420 -1.25 -15.31 7.05
C LEU A 420 -1.52 -15.25 8.53
N LEU A 421 -2.57 -14.54 8.91
CA LEU A 421 -3.00 -14.40 10.29
C LEU A 421 -4.23 -15.27 10.54
N GLU A 422 -4.22 -16.01 11.65
CA GLU A 422 -5.39 -16.77 12.11
C GLU A 422 -6.51 -15.85 12.64
N ILE A 423 -6.20 -14.57 12.78
CA ILE A 423 -7.11 -13.50 13.17
C ILE A 423 -7.64 -12.74 11.94
N THR A 424 -8.92 -12.39 11.97
CA THR A 424 -9.54 -11.48 11.00
C THR A 424 -9.66 -10.09 11.59
N SER A 425 -10.07 -9.10 10.79
CA SER A 425 -10.49 -7.81 11.35
C SER A 425 -11.60 -7.94 12.39
N GLU A 426 -12.53 -8.91 12.22
CA GLU A 426 -13.61 -9.13 13.19
C GLU A 426 -13.11 -9.81 14.48
N SER A 427 -12.29 -10.86 14.36
CA SER A 427 -11.76 -11.54 15.55
C SER A 427 -10.64 -10.75 16.23
N PHE A 428 -9.94 -9.89 15.49
CA PHE A 428 -8.92 -9.04 16.07
C PHE A 428 -9.53 -8.04 17.05
N GLY A 429 -10.76 -7.55 16.84
CA GLY A 429 -11.44 -6.71 17.83
C GLY A 429 -11.58 -7.39 19.20
N SER A 430 -11.87 -8.69 19.23
CA SER A 430 -11.96 -9.45 20.48
C SER A 430 -10.58 -9.88 21.00
N GLU A 431 -9.62 -10.19 20.13
CA GLU A 431 -8.25 -10.53 20.51
C GLU A 431 -7.37 -9.33 20.86
N PHE A 432 -7.78 -8.12 20.47
CA PHE A 432 -7.06 -6.87 20.67
C PHE A 432 -6.60 -6.72 22.13
N ARG A 433 -7.50 -7.02 23.07
CA ARG A 433 -7.23 -6.90 24.51
C ARG A 433 -6.16 -7.84 25.01
N ASN A 434 -5.94 -8.96 24.33
CA ASN A 434 -4.91 -9.94 24.72
C ASN A 434 -3.54 -9.57 24.14
N ILE A 435 -3.53 -8.85 23.02
CA ILE A 435 -2.30 -8.46 22.31
C ILE A 435 -1.80 -7.11 22.84
N PHE A 436 -2.69 -6.12 22.96
CA PHE A 436 -2.37 -4.73 23.31
C PHE A 436 -2.60 -4.45 24.80
N THR A 437 -1.93 -5.21 25.68
CA THR A 437 -2.01 -4.98 27.14
C THR A 437 -0.96 -3.97 27.62
N PRO A 438 -1.23 -3.27 28.75
CA PRO A 438 -0.23 -2.41 29.38
C PRO A 438 1.05 -3.18 29.71
N GLU A 439 0.95 -4.41 30.18
CA GLU A 439 2.10 -5.23 30.58
C GLU A 439 3.02 -5.50 29.38
N LYS A 440 2.46 -5.93 28.25
CA LYS A 440 3.23 -6.23 27.03
C LYS A 440 3.84 -4.97 26.43
N LEU A 441 3.13 -3.84 26.45
CA LEU A 441 3.68 -2.58 25.98
C LEU A 441 4.85 -2.10 26.86
N LYS A 442 4.76 -2.33 28.18
CA LYS A 442 5.84 -2.04 29.11
C LYS A 442 7.05 -2.92 28.87
N GLU A 443 6.84 -4.22 28.60
CA GLU A 443 7.92 -5.14 28.21
C GLU A 443 8.61 -4.68 26.92
N TRP A 444 7.83 -4.28 25.92
CA TRP A 444 8.38 -3.70 24.69
C TRP A 444 9.21 -2.43 24.96
N GLN A 445 8.71 -1.50 25.78
CA GLN A 445 9.43 -0.26 26.13
C GLN A 445 10.71 -0.54 26.93
N ASN A 446 10.70 -1.53 27.83
CA ASN A 446 11.89 -1.98 28.55
C ASN A 446 12.93 -2.58 27.60
N GLY A 447 12.50 -3.41 26.65
CA GLY A 447 13.36 -3.96 25.61
C GLY A 447 13.98 -2.87 24.73
N LEU A 448 13.18 -1.87 24.35
CA LEU A 448 13.67 -0.69 23.64
C LEU A 448 14.74 0.06 24.45
N SER A 449 14.46 0.34 25.72
CA SER A 449 15.40 1.02 26.63
C SER A 449 16.74 0.30 26.75
N GLU A 450 16.71 -1.02 26.84
CA GLU A 450 17.91 -1.84 26.89
C GLU A 450 18.73 -1.76 25.58
N LEU A 451 18.06 -1.76 24.42
CA LEU A 451 18.74 -1.61 23.12
C LEU A 451 19.42 -0.24 22.97
N PHE A 452 18.77 0.84 23.40
CA PHE A 452 19.37 2.18 23.40
C PHE A 452 20.56 2.26 24.35
N ARG A 453 20.40 1.74 25.58
CA ARG A 453 21.47 1.68 26.59
C ARG A 453 22.71 0.94 26.09
N ARG A 454 22.54 -0.21 25.43
CA ARG A 454 23.65 -1.00 24.84
C ARG A 454 24.42 -0.24 23.77
N LYS A 455 23.78 0.69 23.08
CA LYS A 455 24.41 1.57 22.08
C LYS A 455 24.95 2.87 22.69
N GLY A 456 24.83 3.07 24.00
CA GLY A 456 25.22 4.32 24.66
C GLY A 456 24.35 5.51 24.28
N LEU A 457 23.13 5.27 23.79
CA LEU A 457 22.20 6.29 23.33
C LEU A 457 21.09 6.51 24.36
N SER A 458 20.57 7.73 24.41
CA SER A 458 19.34 8.07 25.11
C SER A 458 18.22 8.36 24.11
N TYR A 459 16.97 8.25 24.54
CA TYR A 459 15.83 8.61 23.71
C TYR A 459 14.73 9.29 24.52
N LYS A 460 13.90 10.07 23.84
CA LYS A 460 12.67 10.65 24.37
C LYS A 460 11.49 10.32 23.49
N ILE A 461 10.34 10.03 24.10
CA ILE A 461 9.07 9.89 23.40
C ILE A 461 8.35 11.24 23.42
N VAL A 462 7.90 11.69 22.26
CA VAL A 462 7.15 12.94 22.09
C VAL A 462 5.80 12.63 21.45
N PHE A 463 4.74 13.14 22.05
CA PHE A 463 3.37 12.95 21.59
C PHE A 463 2.93 14.08 20.63
N PRO A 464 1.90 13.84 19.79
CA PRO A 464 1.38 14.82 18.83
C PRO A 464 0.97 16.18 19.41
N ASP A 465 0.46 16.20 20.63
CA ASP A 465 0.01 17.39 21.36
C ASP A 465 1.17 18.18 22.01
N GLY A 466 2.41 17.74 21.84
CA GLY A 466 3.58 18.39 22.42
C GLY A 466 3.74 18.14 23.92
N GLU A 467 2.84 17.36 24.53
CA GLU A 467 2.96 16.97 25.92
C GLU A 467 4.13 16.00 26.11
N THR A 468 5.08 16.36 26.97
CA THR A 468 6.05 15.43 27.55
C THR A 468 5.56 15.07 28.95
N PRO A 469 5.06 13.85 29.18
CA PRO A 469 4.59 13.49 30.50
C PRO A 469 5.74 13.52 31.51
N GLY A 470 5.42 13.91 32.75
CA GLY A 470 6.37 13.80 33.86
C GLY A 470 6.74 12.33 34.15
N PRO A 471 7.89 12.07 34.81
CA PRO A 471 8.47 10.73 34.96
C PRO A 471 7.56 9.69 35.62
N THR A 472 6.57 10.11 36.41
CA THR A 472 5.69 9.18 37.17
C THR A 472 4.46 8.69 36.36
N ASN A 473 4.02 9.42 35.32
CA ASN A 473 2.80 9.12 34.54
C ASN A 473 3.07 8.81 33.05
N GLU A 474 4.34 8.79 32.64
CA GLU A 474 4.79 8.61 31.25
C GLU A 474 4.16 7.37 30.58
N PHE A 475 4.15 6.24 31.30
CA PHE A 475 3.69 4.97 30.76
C PHE A 475 2.18 4.92 30.52
N ASN A 476 1.36 5.37 31.49
CA ASN A 476 -0.10 5.30 31.37
C ASN A 476 -0.60 6.20 30.23
N MET A 477 -0.02 7.39 30.10
CA MET A 477 -0.33 8.31 29.01
C MET A 477 0.13 7.75 27.65
N PHE A 478 1.31 7.12 27.61
CA PHE A 478 1.79 6.41 26.42
C PHE A 478 0.84 5.29 26.03
N TYR A 479 0.46 4.43 26.97
CA TYR A 479 -0.46 3.33 26.74
C TYR A 479 -1.79 3.84 26.21
N GLN A 480 -2.41 4.82 26.87
CA GLN A 480 -3.68 5.41 26.43
C GLN A 480 -3.60 5.94 25.01
N LYS A 481 -2.56 6.73 24.66
CA LYS A 481 -2.38 7.27 23.30
C LYS A 481 -2.01 6.19 22.28
N PHE A 482 -1.33 5.12 22.69
CA PHE A 482 -0.93 4.01 21.84
C PHE A 482 -2.10 3.09 21.49
N VAL A 483 -2.99 2.82 22.45
CA VAL A 483 -4.21 2.03 22.22
C VAL A 483 -5.39 2.89 21.79
N TYR A 484 -5.27 4.22 21.79
CA TYR A 484 -6.33 5.11 21.33
C TYR A 484 -6.73 4.77 19.90
N VAL A 485 -8.01 4.47 19.72
CA VAL A 485 -8.62 4.22 18.42
C VAL A 485 -9.66 5.32 18.20
N LYS A 486 -9.55 6.07 17.10
CA LYS A 486 -10.51 7.14 16.79
C LYS A 486 -11.94 6.58 16.69
N PRO A 487 -12.98 7.32 17.13
CA PRO A 487 -14.38 6.85 17.17
C PRO A 487 -14.96 6.37 15.82
N VAL A 488 -14.42 6.85 14.69
CA VAL A 488 -14.82 6.38 13.35
C VAL A 488 -14.64 4.86 13.19
N PHE A 489 -13.73 4.24 13.95
CA PHE A 489 -13.50 2.81 13.94
C PHE A 489 -14.35 2.02 14.95
N SER A 490 -14.96 2.67 15.96
CA SER A 490 -15.79 1.95 16.95
C SER A 490 -17.18 1.60 16.43
N GLU A 491 -17.72 2.32 15.44
CA GLU A 491 -19.02 2.01 14.83
C GLU A 491 -18.91 1.11 13.58
N VAL A 492 -17.88 1.29 12.75
CA VAL A 492 -17.74 0.57 11.45
C VAL A 492 -17.32 -0.89 11.63
N ILE A 493 -16.64 -1.24 12.73
CA ILE A 493 -16.11 -2.60 12.95
C ILE A 493 -17.20 -3.58 13.48
N PHE A 494 -18.34 -3.08 14.00
CA PHE A 494 -19.31 -3.93 14.74
C PHE A 494 -20.68 -4.10 14.07
N GLN A 495 -20.92 -3.59 12.86
CA GLN A 495 -22.16 -3.91 12.15
C GLN A 495 -22.12 -5.34 11.57
N THR A 496 -22.54 -6.30 12.39
CA THR A 496 -23.00 -7.61 11.95
C THR A 496 -24.11 -7.45 10.92
N LYS A 497 -24.00 -8.20 9.80
CA LYS A 497 -25.12 -8.57 8.92
C LYS A 497 -26.40 -8.78 9.75
N LYS A 498 -27.39 -7.90 9.57
CA LYS A 498 -28.79 -8.30 9.68
C LYS A 498 -29.29 -8.52 8.26
N GLU A 499 -29.49 -9.79 7.93
CA GLU A 499 -30.21 -10.19 6.73
C GLU A 499 -31.59 -9.53 6.70
N SER A 500 -31.90 -8.99 5.51
CA SER A 500 -33.23 -8.81 4.92
C SER A 500 -34.41 -8.62 5.86
N LYS A 501 -34.90 -7.38 5.98
CA LYS A 501 -36.34 -7.08 5.92
C LYS A 501 -36.55 -5.78 5.15
N THR A 502 -37.18 -5.94 3.99
CA THR A 502 -38.06 -4.99 3.26
C THR A 502 -37.85 -3.50 3.47
N ARG A 503 -37.46 -2.85 2.37
CA ARG A 503 -37.60 -1.41 2.09
C ARG A 503 -38.98 -0.91 2.45
N GLU A 504 -39.04 0.05 3.35
CA GLU A 504 -39.80 1.28 3.23
C GLU A 504 -39.18 2.31 4.19
N GLU A 505 -39.22 3.58 3.76
CA GLU A 505 -38.75 4.79 4.46
C GLU A 505 -37.27 5.18 4.28
N SER A 506 -37.04 5.70 3.07
CA SER A 506 -36.24 6.89 2.81
C SER A 506 -36.71 8.11 3.63
N ASP A 507 -35.80 9.07 3.82
CA ASP A 507 -35.99 10.43 4.35
C ASP A 507 -35.75 10.69 5.84
N ILE A 508 -34.57 10.33 6.37
CA ILE A 508 -33.95 11.07 7.50
C ILE A 508 -32.41 11.05 7.35
N SER A 509 -31.85 11.75 6.35
CA SER A 509 -30.40 11.95 6.24
C SER A 509 -29.98 13.41 6.04
N SER A 510 -30.87 14.36 6.33
CA SER A 510 -30.62 15.79 6.13
C SER A 510 -30.76 16.66 7.40
N GLU A 511 -30.96 16.09 8.60
CA GLU A 511 -31.13 16.89 9.84
C GLU A 511 -30.06 16.70 10.93
N ILE A 512 -28.99 15.93 10.73
CA ILE A 512 -27.96 15.71 11.78
C ILE A 512 -26.79 16.72 11.72
N SER A 513 -26.85 17.75 10.87
CA SER A 513 -25.73 18.69 10.69
C SER A 513 -25.90 20.08 11.32
N ASN A 514 -26.98 20.38 12.06
CA ASN A 514 -27.15 21.72 12.64
C ASN A 514 -27.92 21.73 13.95
N ARG A 515 -27.26 21.40 15.08
CA ARG A 515 -27.59 21.87 16.44
C ARG A 515 -26.55 21.35 17.44
N ASN A 516 -25.42 22.05 17.58
CA ASN A 516 -24.55 21.99 18.76
C ASN A 516 -23.60 23.22 18.80
N LYS A 517 -24.15 24.41 18.57
CA LYS A 517 -23.47 25.67 18.89
C LYS A 517 -23.92 26.11 20.30
N THR A 518 -23.34 25.51 21.34
CA THR A 518 -23.26 25.98 22.76
C THR A 518 -23.02 24.83 23.78
N LYS A 519 -22.14 23.87 23.50
CA LYS A 519 -21.66 22.95 24.55
C LYS A 519 -20.14 22.98 24.63
N GLU A 520 -19.61 23.20 25.84
CA GLU A 520 -18.18 23.21 26.19
C GLU A 520 -17.49 21.85 26.03
N PHE A 521 -18.23 20.82 25.59
CA PHE A 521 -17.76 19.46 25.44
C PHE A 521 -18.55 18.70 24.35
N ARG A 522 -17.93 17.67 23.79
CA ARG A 522 -18.46 16.74 22.79
C ARG A 522 -18.70 15.37 23.44
N LEU A 523 -19.85 14.77 23.19
CA LEU A 523 -20.20 13.42 23.64
C LEU A 523 -20.12 12.45 22.45
N ASP A 524 -19.26 11.44 22.55
CA ASP A 524 -19.12 10.39 21.55
C ASP A 524 -19.44 9.03 22.18
N ARG A 525 -20.30 8.25 21.53
CA ARG A 525 -20.63 6.90 22.00
C ARG A 525 -19.42 5.99 21.76
N ILE A 526 -19.02 5.26 22.78
CA ILE A 526 -17.91 4.31 22.70
C ILE A 526 -18.42 2.89 22.90
N THR A 527 -17.74 1.93 22.28
CA THR A 527 -18.00 0.53 22.56
C THR A 527 -17.50 0.24 23.96
N SER A 528 -18.42 0.04 24.90
CA SER A 528 -18.13 -0.15 26.32
C SER A 528 -17.19 -1.33 26.61
N SER A 529 -17.11 -2.24 25.65
CA SER A 529 -16.20 -3.37 25.62
C SER A 529 -14.73 -2.96 25.43
N LEU A 530 -14.42 -1.77 24.89
CA LEU A 530 -13.05 -1.26 24.74
C LEU A 530 -12.44 -0.78 26.08
N PHE A 531 -13.27 -0.50 27.08
CA PHE A 531 -12.84 0.06 28.37
C PHE A 531 -13.51 -0.68 29.56
N PRO A 532 -13.30 -2.00 29.70
CA PRO A 532 -14.08 -2.83 30.64
C PRO A 532 -13.70 -2.61 32.10
N THR A 533 -12.48 -2.18 32.38
CA THR A 533 -11.98 -1.88 33.73
C THR A 533 -12.16 -0.42 34.10
N GLU A 534 -12.39 0.44 33.11
CA GLU A 534 -12.59 1.86 33.35
C GLU A 534 -13.93 2.08 34.01
N LYS A 535 -13.87 2.79 35.13
CA LYS A 535 -15.05 3.22 35.85
C LYS A 535 -15.47 4.56 35.29
N CYS A 536 -16.76 4.81 35.20
CA CYS A 536 -17.29 6.12 34.88
C CYS A 536 -16.58 7.17 35.75
N ALA A 537 -15.92 8.15 35.12
CA ALA A 537 -15.15 9.19 35.79
C ALA A 537 -16.00 9.99 36.79
N ARG A 538 -17.33 10.00 36.60
CA ARG A 538 -18.27 10.73 37.44
C ARG A 538 -18.91 9.91 38.55
N CYS A 539 -19.34 8.68 38.25
CA CYS A 539 -20.14 7.88 39.18
C CYS A 539 -19.51 6.54 39.57
N GLY A 540 -18.36 6.19 39.01
CA GLY A 540 -17.65 4.95 39.31
C GLY A 540 -18.28 3.68 38.73
N LYS A 541 -19.44 3.76 38.05
CA LYS A 541 -20.15 2.60 37.48
C LYS A 541 -19.46 2.05 36.24
N GLN A 542 -19.68 0.76 36.00
CA GLN A 542 -19.32 0.06 34.77
C GLN A 542 -20.58 -0.51 34.08
N PRO A 543 -20.56 -0.64 32.75
CA PRO A 543 -19.47 -0.25 31.87
C PRO A 543 -19.59 1.22 31.42
N VAL A 544 -18.48 1.85 31.02
CA VAL A 544 -18.51 3.18 30.37
C VAL A 544 -18.99 3.04 28.94
N SER A 545 -19.89 3.88 28.46
CA SER A 545 -20.46 3.80 27.11
C SER A 545 -20.31 5.09 26.31
N TRP A 546 -19.74 6.12 26.91
CA TRP A 546 -19.54 7.43 26.28
C TRP A 546 -18.19 8.02 26.66
N GLN A 547 -17.59 8.73 25.71
CA GLN A 547 -16.46 9.62 25.92
C GLN A 547 -16.98 11.07 25.88
N VAL A 548 -16.61 11.86 26.89
CA VAL A 548 -16.79 13.30 26.92
C VAL A 548 -15.45 13.94 26.56
N THR A 549 -15.40 14.75 25.50
CA THR A 549 -14.20 15.49 25.09
C THR A 549 -14.43 16.98 25.32
N HIS A 550 -13.64 17.60 26.18
CA HIS A 550 -13.75 19.02 26.54
C HIS A 550 -13.06 19.93 25.51
N ALA A 551 -13.37 21.23 25.54
CA ALA A 551 -12.82 22.22 24.62
C ALA A 551 -11.29 22.37 24.67
N ASP A 552 -10.67 21.99 25.79
CA ASP A 552 -9.21 21.98 25.99
C ASP A 552 -8.53 20.71 25.46
N GLY A 553 -9.29 19.76 24.90
CA GLY A 553 -8.80 18.50 24.36
C GLY A 553 -8.69 17.37 25.40
N SER A 554 -8.92 17.64 26.68
CA SER A 554 -9.04 16.61 27.70
C SER A 554 -10.31 15.78 27.51
N TRP A 555 -10.32 14.53 27.96
CA TRP A 555 -11.50 13.68 27.86
C TRP A 555 -11.69 12.79 29.09
N GLU A 556 -12.94 12.41 29.34
CA GLU A 556 -13.33 11.49 30.40
C GLU A 556 -14.30 10.42 29.87
N LEU A 557 -14.24 9.21 30.44
CA LEU A 557 -15.19 8.15 30.12
C LEU A 557 -16.34 8.15 31.10
N VAL A 558 -17.56 8.08 30.58
CA VAL A 558 -18.77 8.10 31.39
C VAL A 558 -19.71 6.96 30.99
N CYS A 559 -20.49 6.47 31.96
CA CYS A 559 -21.55 5.50 31.68
C CYS A 559 -22.73 6.17 30.98
N GLU A 560 -23.63 5.35 30.44
CA GLU A 560 -24.86 5.78 29.74
C GLU A 560 -25.66 6.82 30.53
N GLU A 561 -25.85 6.59 31.84
CA GLU A 561 -26.62 7.49 32.71
C GLU A 561 -25.93 8.85 32.87
N CYS A 562 -24.60 8.86 33.06
CA CYS A 562 -23.83 10.09 33.20
C CYS A 562 -23.77 10.87 31.87
N ALA A 563 -23.69 10.18 30.73
CA ALA A 563 -23.78 10.81 29.42
C ALA A 563 -25.14 11.47 29.19
N ARG A 564 -26.25 10.81 29.55
CA ARG A 564 -27.60 11.39 29.46
C ARG A 564 -27.76 12.61 30.36
N SER A 565 -27.19 12.57 31.57
CA SER A 565 -27.20 13.72 32.49
C SER A 565 -26.43 14.94 31.94
N LEU A 566 -25.44 14.69 31.08
CA LEU A 566 -24.68 15.73 30.36
C LEU A 566 -25.38 16.20 29.07
N GLY A 567 -26.13 15.29 28.43
CA GLY A 567 -26.87 15.52 27.19
C GLY A 567 -28.13 16.38 27.38
N GLY A 568 -28.84 16.21 28.50
CA GLY A 568 -30.21 16.68 28.70
C GLY A 568 -31.23 15.71 28.10
N GLU A 569 -32.47 15.69 28.58
CA GLU A 569 -33.51 14.67 28.30
C GLU A 569 -33.97 14.54 26.84
N ASN A 570 -33.40 15.27 25.88
CA ASN A 570 -33.69 15.16 24.46
C ASN A 570 -32.43 14.82 23.65
N TRP A 571 -31.95 13.59 23.82
CA TRP A 571 -30.94 12.91 22.98
C TRP A 571 -31.48 11.59 22.47
#